data_AF-A0A250IKW7-F1
#
_entry.id   AF-A0A250IKW7-F1
#
_cell.length_a   1.000
_cell.length_b   1.000
_cell.length_c   1.000
_cell.angle_alpha   90.00
_cell.angle_beta   90.00
_cell.angle_gamma   90.00
#
_symmetry.space_group_name_H-M   'P 1'
#
loop_
_entity.id
_entity.type
_entity.pdbx_description
1 polymer ?
#
loop_
_entity_poly.entity_id
_entity_poly.type
_entity_poly.pdbx_seq_one_letter_code
_entity_poly.pdbx_strand_id
1 'polypeptide(L)'
;MSAHLTEWTVRRLRAGELTGADEQQARAHVATCTPCAQVLQELEAEQARFEAQVPFERFVAGVQGAVADAKKRPDQPRVNGFLVAVAATVLLAVTVRPLLATEPINRLKGGGASADLRIGGGGPQRSVQPGDIEVLLPGERARLGYVAGPYHFVLAVSVDDAGEFSTLYAQEDRSLPVEPSAERRWLPESLEFTGKGQERVMVLLSDEPLRVDAVREAVLGAWERAGGKLPAMTTLGIQGEEIHWLLRKP
;
A
#
# COMPACT_ATOMS: atom_id res chain seq x y z
N MET A 1 5.62 11.12 -46.73
CA MET A 1 5.86 10.04 -45.75
C MET A 1 5.46 10.59 -44.39
N SER A 2 4.21 10.37 -43.99
CA SER A 2 3.70 10.86 -42.71
C SER A 2 4.25 9.97 -41.61
N ALA A 3 5.00 10.54 -40.66
CA ALA A 3 5.49 9.78 -39.51
C ALA A 3 4.28 9.22 -38.75
N HIS A 4 4.28 7.91 -38.48
CA HIS A 4 3.23 7.24 -37.73
C HIS A 4 3.25 7.68 -36.26
N LEU A 5 2.10 7.71 -35.62
CA LEU A 5 2.02 7.84 -34.16
C LEU A 5 2.65 6.60 -33.51
N THR A 6 3.33 6.82 -32.39
CA THR A 6 3.79 5.70 -31.56
C THR A 6 2.58 4.96 -30.99
N GLU A 7 2.70 3.63 -30.81
CA GLU A 7 1.64 2.81 -30.21
C GLU A 7 1.18 3.37 -28.85
N TRP A 8 2.13 3.89 -28.05
CA TRP A 8 1.86 4.54 -26.78
C TRP A 8 0.94 5.76 -26.92
N THR A 9 1.15 6.60 -27.94
CA THR A 9 0.26 7.76 -28.21
C THR A 9 -1.15 7.31 -28.56
N VAL A 10 -1.30 6.20 -29.30
CA VAL A 10 -2.62 5.64 -29.65
C VAL A 10 -3.32 5.07 -28.41
N ARG A 11 -2.58 4.42 -27.49
CA ARG A 11 -3.11 3.94 -26.20
C ARG A 11 -3.60 5.09 -25.32
N ARG A 12 -2.82 6.17 -25.20
CA ARG A 12 -3.22 7.38 -24.45
C ARG A 12 -4.44 8.07 -25.06
N LEU A 13 -4.52 8.12 -26.40
CA LEU A 13 -5.69 8.63 -27.09
C LEU A 13 -6.94 7.81 -26.74
N ARG A 14 -6.86 6.47 -26.80
CA ARG A 14 -7.97 5.57 -26.46
C ARG A 14 -8.40 5.69 -24.99
N ALA A 15 -7.44 5.83 -24.08
CA ALA A 15 -7.69 5.99 -22.65
C ALA A 15 -8.25 7.37 -22.26
N GLY A 16 -8.34 8.33 -23.19
CA GLY A 16 -8.80 9.69 -22.90
C GLY A 16 -7.78 10.53 -22.12
N GLU A 17 -6.50 10.15 -22.17
CA GLU A 17 -5.40 10.81 -21.43
C GLU A 17 -4.72 11.93 -22.23
N LEU A 18 -5.04 12.05 -23.52
CA LEU A 18 -4.67 13.20 -24.33
C LEU A 18 -5.69 14.31 -24.11
N THR A 19 -5.22 15.56 -24.03
CA THR A 19 -6.09 16.72 -23.83
C THR A 19 -5.76 17.82 -24.85
N GLY A 20 -6.74 18.67 -25.16
CA GLY A 20 -6.54 19.87 -25.96
C GLY A 20 -6.03 19.59 -27.38
N ALA A 21 -4.98 20.30 -27.79
CA ALA A 21 -4.44 20.25 -29.16
C ALA A 21 -3.87 18.86 -29.52
N ASP A 22 -3.23 18.19 -28.56
CA ASP A 22 -2.61 16.87 -28.78
C ASP A 22 -3.66 15.79 -29.07
N GLU A 23 -4.81 15.86 -28.38
CA GLU A 23 -5.93 14.97 -28.65
C GLU A 23 -6.50 15.20 -30.05
N GLN A 24 -6.74 16.45 -30.44
CA GLN A 24 -7.28 16.80 -31.75
C GLN A 24 -6.35 16.37 -32.89
N GLN A 25 -5.04 16.60 -32.72
CA GLN A 25 -4.03 16.21 -33.70
C GLN A 25 -3.92 14.68 -33.82
N ALA A 26 -3.92 13.95 -32.70
CA ALA A 26 -3.89 12.50 -32.71
C ALA A 26 -5.15 11.90 -33.35
N ARG A 27 -6.34 12.44 -33.05
CA ARG A 27 -7.60 12.01 -33.68
C ARG A 27 -7.60 12.26 -35.18
N ALA A 28 -7.17 13.44 -35.62
CA ALA A 28 -7.08 13.78 -37.04
C ALA A 28 -6.08 12.89 -37.80
N HIS A 29 -4.95 12.54 -37.16
CA HIS A 29 -3.98 11.62 -37.74
C HIS A 29 -4.54 10.20 -37.86
N VAL A 30 -5.14 9.65 -36.79
CA VAL A 30 -5.73 8.30 -36.82
C VAL A 30 -6.84 8.20 -37.86
N ALA A 31 -7.63 9.26 -38.06
CA ALA A 31 -8.68 9.29 -39.08
C ALA A 31 -8.16 9.20 -40.52
N THR A 32 -6.88 9.55 -40.77
CA THR A 32 -6.29 9.62 -42.12
C THR A 32 -5.17 8.61 -42.34
N CYS A 33 -4.72 7.92 -41.29
CA CYS A 33 -3.58 7.00 -41.32
C CYS A 33 -4.02 5.56 -41.06
N THR A 34 -4.09 4.74 -42.12
CA THR A 34 -4.54 3.34 -42.04
C THR A 34 -3.78 2.50 -41.00
N PRO A 35 -2.43 2.56 -40.90
CA PRO A 35 -1.71 1.80 -39.87
C PRO A 35 -2.09 2.19 -38.44
N CYS A 36 -2.26 3.49 -38.16
CA CYS A 36 -2.65 3.94 -36.82
C CYS A 36 -4.12 3.61 -36.50
N ALA A 37 -5.00 3.64 -37.50
CA ALA A 37 -6.39 3.19 -37.36
C ALA A 37 -6.47 1.69 -37.03
N GLN A 38 -5.62 0.86 -37.65
CA GLN A 38 -5.55 -0.56 -37.37
C GLN A 38 -5.11 -0.84 -35.92
N VAL A 39 -4.08 -0.15 -35.43
CA VAL A 39 -3.63 -0.25 -34.03
C VAL A 39 -4.76 0.13 -33.05
N LEU A 40 -5.52 1.18 -33.35
CA LEU A 40 -6.65 1.58 -32.50
C LEU A 40 -7.74 0.49 -32.46
N GLN A 41 -8.08 -0.11 -33.61
CA GLN A 41 -9.05 -1.20 -33.70
C GLN A 41 -8.59 -2.46 -32.95
N GLU A 42 -7.31 -2.80 -33.01
CA GLU A 42 -6.74 -3.93 -32.27
C GLU A 42 -6.89 -3.74 -30.75
N LEU A 43 -6.60 -2.52 -30.26
CA LEU A 43 -6.77 -2.16 -28.85
C LEU A 43 -8.24 -2.22 -28.39
N GLU A 44 -9.19 -1.81 -29.25
CA GLU A 44 -10.62 -1.92 -28.99
C GLU A 44 -11.09 -3.38 -28.96
N ALA A 45 -10.59 -4.22 -29.86
CA ALA A 45 -10.90 -5.65 -29.91
C ALA A 45 -10.31 -6.41 -28.71
N GLU A 46 -9.12 -6.04 -28.23
CA GLU A 46 -8.56 -6.56 -26.98
C GLU A 46 -9.44 -6.25 -25.76
N GLN A 47 -9.93 -5.02 -25.65
CA GLN A 47 -10.84 -4.63 -24.59
C GLN A 47 -12.15 -5.41 -24.63
N ALA A 48 -12.77 -5.49 -25.81
CA ALA A 48 -14.02 -6.22 -25.96
C ALA A 48 -13.85 -7.71 -25.59
N ARG A 49 -12.71 -8.32 -25.94
CA ARG A 49 -12.36 -9.69 -25.53
C ARG A 49 -12.18 -9.82 -24.03
N PHE A 50 -11.55 -8.83 -23.38
CA PHE A 50 -11.40 -8.81 -21.93
C PHE A 50 -12.76 -8.68 -21.24
N GLU A 51 -13.60 -7.73 -21.67
CA GLU A 51 -14.94 -7.52 -21.13
C GLU A 51 -15.85 -8.76 -21.30
N ALA A 52 -15.75 -9.46 -22.43
CA ALA A 52 -16.47 -10.71 -22.65
C ALA A 52 -15.98 -11.87 -21.77
N GLN A 53 -14.73 -11.83 -21.29
CA GLN A 53 -14.14 -12.86 -20.42
C GLN A 53 -14.33 -12.57 -18.92
N VAL A 54 -14.75 -11.36 -18.55
CA VAL A 54 -15.02 -10.99 -17.16
C VAL A 54 -16.53 -11.12 -16.91
N PRO A 55 -17.00 -12.14 -16.17
CA PRO A 55 -18.41 -12.29 -15.83
C PRO A 55 -18.85 -11.19 -14.85
N PHE A 56 -19.35 -10.08 -15.39
CA PHE A 56 -19.94 -8.98 -14.64
C PHE A 56 -21.16 -9.42 -13.81
N GLU A 57 -21.77 -10.57 -14.10
CA GLU A 57 -22.92 -11.10 -13.37
C GLU A 57 -22.61 -11.36 -11.88
N ARG A 58 -21.37 -11.76 -11.55
CA ARG A 58 -20.95 -11.93 -10.15
C ARG A 58 -20.85 -10.60 -9.39
N PHE A 59 -20.50 -9.53 -10.08
CA PHE A 59 -20.43 -8.19 -9.50
C PHE A 59 -21.83 -7.57 -9.36
N VAL A 60 -22.69 -7.75 -10.36
CA VAL A 60 -24.07 -7.26 -10.37
C VAL A 60 -24.92 -7.92 -9.28
N ALA A 61 -24.77 -9.23 -9.04
CA ALA A 61 -25.47 -9.93 -7.95
C ALA A 61 -25.08 -9.37 -6.56
N GLY A 62 -23.81 -9.02 -6.36
CA GLY A 62 -23.33 -8.38 -5.13
C GLY A 62 -23.89 -6.97 -4.93
N VAL A 63 -24.02 -6.18 -6.01
CA VAL A 63 -24.57 -4.82 -5.96
C VAL A 63 -26.10 -4.83 -5.80
N GLN A 64 -26.82 -5.72 -6.49
CA GLN A 64 -28.28 -5.82 -6.37
C GLN A 64 -28.72 -6.28 -4.98
N GLY A 65 -27.97 -7.19 -4.34
CA GLY A 65 -28.21 -7.59 -2.95
C GLY A 65 -28.09 -6.40 -1.97
N ALA A 66 -27.02 -5.62 -2.11
CA ALA A 66 -26.79 -4.43 -1.29
C ALA A 66 -27.88 -3.34 -1.47
N VAL A 67 -28.39 -3.15 -2.69
CA VAL A 67 -29.48 -2.19 -2.97
C VAL A 67 -30.84 -2.71 -2.50
N ALA A 68 -31.09 -4.02 -2.56
CA ALA A 68 -32.34 -4.62 -2.07
C ALA A 68 -32.44 -4.59 -0.54
N ASP A 69 -31.33 -4.86 0.16
CA ASP A 69 -31.27 -4.81 1.62
C ASP A 69 -31.35 -3.36 2.16
N ALA A 70 -30.83 -2.38 1.42
CA ALA A 70 -31.01 -0.96 1.75
C ALA A 70 -32.48 -0.47 1.64
N LYS A 71 -33.34 -1.19 0.90
CA LYS A 71 -34.75 -0.82 0.66
C LYS A 71 -35.72 -1.37 1.71
N LYS A 72 -35.31 -2.34 2.53
CA LYS A 72 -36.11 -2.84 3.65
C LYS A 72 -36.01 -1.84 4.80
N ARG A 73 -36.99 -0.93 4.89
CA ARG A 73 -37.20 -0.13 6.10
C ARG A 73 -37.53 -1.08 7.26
N PRO A 74 -36.75 -1.11 8.35
CA PRO A 74 -37.20 -1.75 9.58
C PRO A 74 -38.36 -0.93 10.14
N ASP A 75 -39.43 -1.61 10.57
CA ASP A 75 -40.51 -1.00 11.35
C ASP A 75 -39.91 -0.36 12.60
N GLN A 76 -39.94 0.97 12.66
CA GLN A 76 -39.39 1.71 13.79
C GLN A 76 -40.46 1.84 14.89
N PRO A 77 -40.25 1.28 16.10
CA PRO A 77 -40.96 1.76 17.26
C PRO A 77 -40.50 3.20 17.56
N ARG A 78 -41.43 4.05 18.00
CA ARG A 78 -41.14 5.44 18.38
C ARG A 78 -40.22 5.46 19.60
N VAL A 79 -38.96 5.84 19.42
CA VAL A 79 -38.01 6.04 20.51
C VAL A 79 -37.44 7.47 20.49
N ASN A 80 -37.36 8.08 21.67
CA ASN A 80 -37.05 9.49 21.93
C ASN A 80 -35.81 10.03 21.19
N GLY A 81 -35.98 11.19 20.55
CA GLY A 81 -35.02 11.84 19.65
C GLY A 81 -33.67 12.24 20.24
N PHE A 82 -33.46 12.11 21.55
CA PHE A 82 -32.17 12.37 22.18
C PHE A 82 -31.14 11.25 21.93
N LEU A 83 -31.58 9.99 21.75
CA LEU A 83 -30.68 8.86 21.48
C LEU A 83 -30.26 8.77 20.01
N VAL A 84 -31.07 9.31 19.09
CA VAL A 84 -30.80 9.28 17.65
C VAL A 84 -29.64 10.21 17.27
N ALA A 85 -29.47 11.35 17.96
CA ALA A 85 -28.39 12.29 17.66
C ALA A 85 -26.98 11.73 17.98
N VAL A 86 -26.87 10.93 19.05
CA VAL A 86 -25.60 10.27 19.43
C VAL A 86 -25.32 9.07 18.51
N ALA A 87 -26.34 8.28 18.17
CA ALA A 87 -26.17 7.15 17.26
C ALA A 87 -25.79 7.61 15.83
N ALA A 88 -26.37 8.71 15.34
CA ALA A 88 -26.07 9.25 14.01
C ALA A 88 -24.63 9.77 13.90
N THR A 89 -24.08 10.37 14.96
CA THR A 89 -22.69 10.85 14.99
C THR A 89 -21.69 9.70 15.04
N VAL A 90 -21.99 8.62 15.77
CA VAL A 90 -21.16 7.40 15.78
C VAL A 90 -21.23 6.67 14.44
N LEU A 91 -22.41 6.51 13.84
CA LEU A 91 -22.55 5.82 12.55
C LEU A 91 -21.86 6.58 11.42
N LEU A 92 -21.98 7.92 11.39
CA LEU A 92 -21.28 8.76 10.42
C LEU A 92 -19.75 8.69 10.63
N ALA A 93 -19.27 8.67 11.88
CA ALA A 93 -17.85 8.53 12.18
C ALA A 93 -17.30 7.15 11.80
N VAL A 94 -18.09 6.07 11.87
CA VAL A 94 -17.66 4.70 11.52
C VAL A 94 -17.74 4.45 10.01
N THR A 95 -18.74 5.00 9.32
CA THR A 95 -18.97 4.74 7.88
C THR A 95 -18.24 5.72 6.97
N VAL A 96 -18.08 6.98 7.38
CA VAL A 96 -17.47 8.01 6.53
C VAL A 96 -15.97 8.15 6.79
N ARG A 97 -15.44 7.83 7.99
CA ARG A 97 -13.99 7.85 8.23
C ARG A 97 -13.15 6.96 7.31
N PRO A 98 -13.51 5.71 6.98
CA PRO A 98 -12.69 4.90 6.08
C PRO A 98 -12.69 5.44 4.63
N LEU A 99 -13.69 6.23 4.24
CA LEU A 99 -13.78 6.87 2.91
C LEU A 99 -13.13 8.27 2.87
N LEU A 100 -13.05 8.95 4.01
CA LEU A 100 -12.37 10.25 4.18
C LEU A 100 -10.97 10.14 4.80
N ALA A 101 -10.51 8.92 5.12
CA ALA A 101 -9.14 8.63 5.47
C ALA A 101 -8.28 8.88 4.23
N THR A 102 -8.03 10.16 3.98
CA THR A 102 -6.87 10.63 3.23
C THR A 102 -5.70 9.93 3.89
N GLU A 103 -5.04 9.03 3.16
CA GLU A 103 -3.84 8.36 3.65
C GLU A 103 -2.95 9.44 4.26
N PRO A 104 -2.63 9.38 5.57
CA PRO A 104 -1.65 10.28 6.12
C PRO A 104 -0.34 9.89 5.45
N ILE A 105 0.01 10.61 4.39
CA ILE A 105 1.36 10.62 3.85
C ILE A 105 2.18 11.22 4.98
N ASN A 106 2.71 10.35 5.85
CA ASN A 106 3.57 10.75 6.93
C ASN A 106 4.90 11.18 6.31
N ARG A 107 4.90 12.41 5.82
CA ARG A 107 5.99 13.12 5.17
C ARG A 107 6.97 13.58 6.25
N LEU A 108 7.58 12.64 6.95
CA LEU A 108 8.72 12.91 7.80
C LEU A 108 9.97 12.84 6.92
N LYS A 109 10.65 13.99 6.79
CA LYS A 109 11.90 14.24 6.06
C LYS A 109 11.88 14.03 4.54
N GLY A 110 11.64 15.14 3.83
CA GLY A 110 12.52 15.66 2.76
C GLY A 110 12.68 14.92 1.42
N GLY A 111 12.47 13.61 1.32
CA GLY A 111 12.80 12.84 0.11
C GLY A 111 11.64 12.18 -0.63
N GLY A 112 10.44 12.13 -0.02
CA GLY A 112 9.32 11.35 -0.57
C GLY A 112 9.44 9.84 -0.35
N ALA A 113 10.48 9.39 0.36
CA ALA A 113 10.59 8.03 0.86
C ALA A 113 9.64 7.81 2.05
N SER A 114 9.03 6.64 2.13
CA SER A 114 8.17 6.25 3.25
C SER A 114 8.03 4.74 3.31
N ALA A 115 7.50 4.23 4.42
CA ALA A 115 7.09 2.84 4.50
C ALA A 115 5.75 2.70 5.23
N ASP A 116 5.04 1.63 4.90
CA ASP A 116 3.68 1.34 5.37
C ASP A 116 3.60 -0.09 5.87
N LEU A 117 2.83 -0.29 6.94
CA LEU A 117 2.50 -1.60 7.46
C LEU A 117 0.99 -1.79 7.40
N ARG A 118 0.56 -2.87 6.73
CA ARG A 118 -0.85 -3.28 6.70
C ARG A 118 -1.03 -4.61 7.40
N ILE A 119 -1.99 -4.68 8.31
CA ILE A 119 -2.42 -5.91 8.96
C ILE A 119 -3.69 -6.40 8.26
N GLY A 120 -3.80 -7.71 8.02
CA GLY A 120 -4.99 -8.37 7.49
C GLY A 120 -5.00 -9.85 7.83
N GLY A 121 -5.85 -10.65 7.19
CA GLY A 121 -5.98 -12.09 7.46
C GLY A 121 -7.25 -12.39 8.27
N GLY A 122 -7.09 -12.94 9.47
CA GLY A 122 -8.21 -13.33 10.35
C GLY A 122 -9.11 -12.18 10.85
N GLY A 123 -8.67 -10.93 10.71
CA GLY A 123 -9.38 -9.71 11.13
C GLY A 123 -9.57 -8.66 10.03
N PRO A 124 -10.18 -7.51 10.34
CA PRO A 124 -10.33 -6.42 9.37
C PRO A 124 -8.97 -5.84 8.97
N GLN A 125 -8.83 -5.53 7.68
CA GLN A 125 -7.61 -4.92 7.16
C GLN A 125 -7.44 -3.50 7.70
N ARG A 126 -6.24 -3.18 8.20
CA ARG A 126 -5.90 -1.85 8.74
C ARG A 126 -4.45 -1.47 8.47
N SER A 127 -4.19 -0.17 8.40
CA SER A 127 -2.83 0.38 8.32
C SER A 127 -2.35 0.79 9.71
N VAL A 128 -1.07 0.55 9.99
CA VAL A 128 -0.41 0.95 11.25
C VAL A 128 0.51 2.14 10.97
N GLN A 129 0.39 3.19 11.77
CA GLN A 129 1.27 4.35 11.63
C GLN A 129 2.68 4.03 12.14
N PRO A 130 3.74 4.52 11.47
CA PRO A 130 5.10 4.41 12.00
C PRO A 130 5.22 4.97 13.43
N GLY A 131 5.93 4.24 14.29
CA GLY A 131 6.10 4.57 15.70
C GLY A 131 4.96 4.12 16.63
N ASP A 132 3.81 3.71 16.09
CA ASP A 132 2.70 3.20 16.91
C ASP A 132 2.95 1.75 17.37
N ILE A 133 2.20 1.36 18.40
CA ILE A 133 2.13 -0.01 18.91
C ILE A 133 0.85 -0.66 18.39
N GLU A 134 0.97 -1.73 17.61
CA GLU A 134 -0.15 -2.51 17.10
C GLU A 134 -0.25 -3.86 17.81
N VAL A 135 -1.46 -4.31 18.13
CA VAL A 135 -1.70 -5.65 18.69
C VAL A 135 -2.16 -6.57 17.57
N LEU A 136 -1.45 -7.67 17.36
CA LEU A 136 -1.82 -8.68 16.38
C LEU A 136 -2.75 -9.71 17.02
N LEU A 137 -3.83 -10.05 16.33
CA LEU A 137 -4.70 -11.15 16.69
C LEU A 137 -4.20 -12.47 16.08
N PRO A 138 -4.56 -13.63 16.65
CA PRO A 138 -4.23 -14.92 16.06
C PRO A 138 -4.70 -15.03 14.59
N GLY A 139 -3.81 -15.46 13.70
CA GLY A 139 -4.09 -15.61 12.26
C GLY A 139 -4.06 -14.29 11.46
N GLU A 140 -3.67 -13.17 12.08
CA GLU A 140 -3.36 -11.95 11.36
C GLU A 140 -1.95 -12.01 10.76
N ARG A 141 -1.81 -11.37 9.59
CA ARG A 141 -0.56 -11.27 8.85
C ARG A 141 -0.27 -9.82 8.55
N ALA A 142 1.00 -9.45 8.64
CA ALA A 142 1.50 -8.12 8.37
C ALA A 142 2.15 -8.07 6.98
N ARG A 143 1.82 -7.06 6.20
CA ARG A 143 2.42 -6.80 4.88
C ARG A 143 3.08 -5.45 4.89
N LEU A 144 4.36 -5.44 4.52
CA LEU A 144 5.17 -4.23 4.42
C LEU A 144 5.09 -3.65 3.00
N GLY A 145 5.03 -2.33 2.93
CA GLY A 145 5.15 -1.57 1.70
C GLY A 145 6.14 -0.42 1.89
N TYR A 146 6.72 0.06 0.80
CA TYR A 146 7.62 1.19 0.80
C TYR A 146 7.44 2.06 -0.44
N VAL A 147 7.80 3.33 -0.31
CA VAL A 147 8.09 4.26 -1.39
C VAL A 147 9.58 4.54 -1.32
N ALA A 148 10.32 4.21 -2.38
CA ALA A 148 11.78 4.32 -2.37
C ALA A 148 12.26 5.78 -2.27
N GLY A 149 11.50 6.73 -2.84
CA GLY A 149 11.91 8.12 -2.93
C GLY A 149 13.22 8.23 -3.72
N PRO A 150 14.28 8.85 -3.16
CA PRO A 150 15.58 8.96 -3.82
C PRO A 150 16.48 7.74 -3.61
N TYR A 151 16.10 6.80 -2.74
CA TYR A 151 16.97 5.71 -2.30
C TYR A 151 17.01 4.56 -3.31
N HIS A 152 18.14 3.85 -3.30
CA HIS A 152 18.46 2.80 -4.28
C HIS A 152 18.45 1.39 -3.67
N PHE A 153 18.26 1.29 -2.36
CA PHE A 153 18.28 0.02 -1.64
C PHE A 153 17.21 -0.03 -0.55
N VAL A 154 16.59 -1.20 -0.39
CA VAL A 154 15.64 -1.50 0.69
C VAL A 154 16.06 -2.74 1.48
N LEU A 155 15.90 -2.70 2.79
CA LEU A 155 16.10 -3.83 3.70
C LEU A 155 14.99 -3.81 4.75
N ALA A 156 14.35 -4.95 4.99
CA ALA A 156 13.41 -5.11 6.09
C ALA A 156 13.93 -6.12 7.10
N VAL A 157 13.92 -5.76 8.37
CA VAL A 157 14.43 -6.56 9.48
C VAL A 157 13.50 -6.43 10.68
N SER A 158 13.62 -7.34 11.63
CA SER A 158 12.95 -7.21 12.91
C SER A 158 13.81 -7.71 14.07
N VAL A 159 13.44 -7.27 15.27
CA VAL A 159 14.01 -7.77 16.53
C VAL A 159 12.92 -7.91 17.57
N ASP A 160 12.97 -8.97 18.37
CA ASP A 160 12.00 -9.22 19.42
C ASP A 160 12.50 -8.86 20.83
N ASP A 161 11.64 -9.05 21.84
CA ASP A 161 11.97 -8.77 23.24
C ASP A 161 13.17 -9.58 23.77
N ALA A 162 13.49 -10.73 23.16
CA ALA A 162 14.65 -11.55 23.52
C ALA A 162 15.93 -11.09 22.81
N GLY A 163 15.85 -10.09 21.92
CA GLY A 163 16.95 -9.67 21.08
C GLY A 163 17.17 -10.60 19.87
N GLU A 164 16.19 -11.44 19.53
CA GLU A 164 16.27 -12.30 18.35
C GLU A 164 16.10 -11.46 17.08
N PHE A 165 17.16 -11.32 16.30
CA PHE A 165 17.14 -10.59 15.04
C PHE A 165 16.73 -11.50 13.88
N SER A 166 15.75 -11.04 13.11
CA SER A 166 15.24 -11.70 11.90
C SER A 166 15.39 -10.81 10.67
N THR A 167 15.82 -11.41 9.55
CA THR A 167 15.81 -10.74 8.24
C THR A 167 14.49 -11.03 7.56
N LEU A 168 13.71 -10.00 7.28
CA LEU A 168 12.39 -10.13 6.69
C LEU A 168 12.43 -10.00 5.17
N TYR A 169 13.29 -9.12 4.65
CA TYR A 169 13.43 -8.91 3.22
C TYR A 169 14.80 -8.36 2.86
N ALA A 170 15.57 -9.14 2.12
CA ALA A 170 16.95 -8.85 1.72
C ALA A 170 17.27 -9.57 0.39
N GLN A 171 18.35 -9.17 -0.27
CA GLN A 171 18.98 -9.96 -1.31
C GLN A 171 20.23 -10.63 -0.73
N GLU A 172 20.16 -11.93 -0.49
CA GLU A 172 21.25 -12.69 0.15
C GLU A 172 21.67 -12.06 1.50
N ASP A 173 22.91 -11.55 1.61
CA ASP A 173 23.46 -10.93 2.82
C ASP A 173 23.38 -9.39 2.81
N ARG A 174 22.59 -8.79 1.90
CA ARG A 174 22.54 -7.33 1.68
C ARG A 174 21.13 -6.79 1.44
N SER A 175 20.98 -5.47 1.51
CA SER A 175 19.79 -4.77 1.05
C SER A 175 19.52 -5.04 -0.44
N LEU A 176 18.24 -5.16 -0.80
CA LEU A 176 17.81 -5.37 -2.17
C LEU A 176 17.94 -4.05 -2.97
N PRO A 177 18.56 -4.05 -4.15
CA PRO A 177 18.55 -2.92 -5.07
C PRO A 177 17.13 -2.61 -5.56
N VAL A 178 16.78 -1.34 -5.60
CA VAL A 178 15.48 -0.83 -6.07
C VAL A 178 15.67 0.42 -6.90
N GLU A 179 14.78 0.62 -7.86
CA GLU A 179 14.73 1.87 -8.62
C GLU A 179 14.12 2.99 -7.75
N PRO A 180 14.74 4.17 -7.67
CA PRO A 180 14.13 5.35 -7.07
C PRO A 180 12.76 5.62 -7.68
N SER A 181 11.75 5.78 -6.83
CA SER A 181 10.37 5.95 -7.27
C SER A 181 9.50 6.57 -6.18
N ALA A 182 8.55 7.39 -6.61
CA ALA A 182 7.46 7.91 -5.76
C ALA A 182 6.28 6.92 -5.66
N GLU A 183 6.32 5.81 -6.39
CA GLU A 183 5.27 4.79 -6.33
C GLU A 183 5.47 3.85 -5.15
N ARG A 184 4.36 3.48 -4.51
CA ARG A 184 4.37 2.51 -3.43
C ARG A 184 4.52 1.09 -3.99
N ARG A 185 5.52 0.36 -3.52
CA ARG A 185 5.71 -1.06 -3.78
C ARG A 185 5.43 -1.87 -2.51
N TRP A 186 4.59 -2.90 -2.65
CA TRP A 186 4.35 -3.87 -1.58
C TRP A 186 5.35 -5.01 -1.68
N LEU A 187 5.89 -5.42 -0.54
CA LEU A 187 6.66 -6.67 -0.48
C LEU A 187 5.73 -7.85 -0.84
N PRO A 188 6.27 -8.87 -1.54
CA PRO A 188 5.47 -9.95 -2.07
C PRO A 188 4.83 -10.80 -0.96
N GLU A 189 5.55 -10.98 0.15
CA GLU A 189 5.13 -11.85 1.25
C GLU A 189 4.43 -11.08 2.37
N SER A 190 3.41 -11.71 2.96
CA SER A 190 2.83 -11.29 4.22
C SER A 190 3.40 -12.16 5.33
N LEU A 191 3.85 -11.55 6.41
CA LEU A 191 4.53 -12.16 7.53
C LEU A 191 3.54 -12.47 8.65
N GLU A 192 3.72 -13.61 9.30
CA GLU A 192 2.99 -13.96 10.51
C GLU A 192 3.95 -13.93 11.69
N PHE A 193 3.69 -13.06 12.65
CA PHE A 193 4.49 -12.96 13.86
C PHE A 193 3.89 -13.88 14.92
N THR A 194 4.62 -14.95 15.25
CA THR A 194 4.20 -15.97 16.22
C THR A 194 5.04 -15.88 17.49
N GLY A 195 4.54 -16.47 18.57
CA GLY A 195 5.18 -16.41 19.89
C GLY A 195 4.55 -15.34 20.79
N LYS A 196 5.28 -14.89 21.81
CA LYS A 196 4.81 -13.91 22.80
C LYS A 196 5.72 -12.69 22.86
N GLY A 197 5.20 -11.59 23.38
CA GLY A 197 5.97 -10.37 23.59
C GLY A 197 5.82 -9.41 22.42
N GLN A 198 6.80 -8.53 22.27
CA GLN A 198 6.84 -7.49 21.27
C GLN A 198 7.88 -7.80 20.18
N GLU A 199 7.63 -7.23 19.02
CA GLU A 199 8.50 -7.28 17.85
C GLU A 199 8.64 -5.86 17.30
N ARG A 200 9.86 -5.37 17.14
CA ARG A 200 10.12 -4.12 16.44
C ARG A 200 10.48 -4.42 15.00
N VAL A 201 9.60 -4.03 14.09
CA VAL A 201 9.78 -4.21 12.64
C VAL A 201 10.32 -2.92 12.05
N MET A 202 11.36 -3.02 11.22
CA MET A 202 12.06 -1.88 10.64
C MET A 202 12.21 -2.05 9.14
N VAL A 203 11.96 -0.98 8.39
CA VAL A 203 12.28 -0.83 6.97
C VAL A 203 13.34 0.26 6.84
N LEU A 204 14.45 -0.10 6.19
CA LEU A 204 15.61 0.73 5.97
C LEU A 204 15.71 1.04 4.48
N LEU A 205 15.75 2.32 4.12
CA LEU A 205 15.96 2.80 2.77
C LEU A 205 17.30 3.55 2.73
N SER A 206 18.14 3.26 1.74
CA SER A 206 19.52 3.77 1.70
C SER A 206 20.02 3.96 0.27
N ASP A 207 21.01 4.84 0.12
CA ASP A 207 21.68 5.09 -1.16
C ASP A 207 22.81 4.09 -1.46
N GLU A 208 23.35 3.44 -0.41
CA GLU A 208 24.41 2.45 -0.53
C GLU A 208 23.92 1.07 -0.03
N PRO A 209 24.47 -0.04 -0.56
CA PRO A 209 24.11 -1.38 -0.09
C PRO A 209 24.43 -1.58 1.40
N LEU A 210 23.43 -1.94 2.20
CA LEU A 210 23.59 -2.30 3.60
C LEU A 210 23.89 -3.79 3.73
N ARG A 211 24.92 -4.15 4.50
CA ARG A 211 25.16 -5.56 4.88
C ARG A 211 24.25 -5.94 6.04
N VAL A 212 23.60 -7.10 5.95
CA VAL A 212 22.69 -7.61 6.99
C VAL A 212 23.39 -7.73 8.35
N ASP A 213 24.65 -8.20 8.39
CA ASP A 213 25.39 -8.35 9.65
C ASP A 213 25.70 -7.01 10.31
N ALA A 214 26.03 -5.97 9.54
CA ALA A 214 26.27 -4.64 10.08
C ALA A 214 24.98 -4.03 10.65
N VAL A 215 23.85 -4.28 9.98
CA VAL A 215 22.53 -3.87 10.48
C VAL A 215 22.15 -4.66 11.73
N ARG A 216 22.44 -5.96 11.79
CA ARG A 216 22.26 -6.79 12.98
C ARG A 216 23.02 -6.21 14.18
N GLU A 217 24.30 -5.91 14.01
CA GLU A 217 25.12 -5.29 15.06
C GLU A 217 24.54 -3.95 15.52
N ALA A 218 24.10 -3.10 14.59
CA ALA A 218 23.47 -1.81 14.93
C ALA A 218 22.16 -1.99 15.71
N VAL A 219 21.32 -2.95 15.31
CA VAL A 219 20.04 -3.28 15.97
C VAL A 219 20.29 -3.82 17.38
N LEU A 220 21.19 -4.80 17.53
CA LEU A 220 21.50 -5.37 18.84
C LEU A 220 22.15 -4.34 19.76
N GLY A 221 23.05 -3.50 19.25
CA GLY A 221 23.62 -2.40 20.04
C GLY A 221 22.57 -1.35 20.45
N ALA A 222 21.57 -1.07 19.60
CA ALA A 222 20.43 -0.22 19.99
C ALA A 222 19.54 -0.88 21.05
N TRP A 223 19.30 -2.19 20.94
CA TRP A 223 18.54 -2.97 21.91
C TRP A 223 19.23 -3.03 23.29
N GLU A 224 20.54 -3.26 23.31
CA GLU A 224 21.36 -3.26 24.53
C GLU A 224 21.37 -1.88 25.21
N ARG A 225 21.57 -0.80 24.45
CA ARG A 225 21.50 0.58 24.97
C ARG A 225 20.12 0.93 25.54
N ALA A 226 19.08 0.33 25.00
CA ALA A 226 17.71 0.45 25.52
C ALA A 226 17.43 -0.46 26.74
N GLY A 227 18.41 -1.25 27.18
CA GLY A 227 18.25 -2.21 28.28
C GLY A 227 17.27 -3.33 27.97
N GLY A 228 17.24 -3.77 26.70
CA GLY A 228 16.36 -4.82 26.21
C GLY A 228 14.90 -4.40 26.02
N LYS A 229 14.59 -3.10 26.05
CA LYS A 229 13.22 -2.58 25.92
C LYS A 229 12.99 -2.01 24.52
N LEU A 230 12.26 -2.74 23.67
CA LEU A 230 11.95 -2.31 22.30
C LEU A 230 11.34 -0.91 22.16
N PRO A 231 10.40 -0.46 23.02
CA PRO A 231 9.86 0.90 22.93
C PRO A 231 10.90 2.00 23.21
N ALA A 232 11.99 1.67 23.92
CA ALA A 232 13.02 2.61 24.30
C ALA A 232 14.21 2.64 23.31
N MET A 233 14.20 1.78 22.28
CA MET A 233 15.24 1.79 21.25
C MET A 233 15.18 3.08 20.42
N THR A 234 16.32 3.75 20.33
CA THR A 234 16.54 4.90 19.44
C THR A 234 16.77 4.44 18.01
N THR A 235 16.95 5.38 17.09
CA THR A 235 17.36 5.08 15.72
C THR A 235 18.71 4.35 15.69
N LEU A 236 18.92 3.57 14.64
CA LEU A 236 20.11 2.73 14.43
C LEU A 236 21.34 3.55 14.02
N GLY A 237 21.13 4.77 13.52
CA GLY A 237 22.21 5.63 13.02
C GLY A 237 22.71 5.25 11.63
N ILE A 238 21.91 4.51 10.86
CA ILE A 238 22.19 4.14 9.48
C ILE A 238 21.97 5.37 8.58
N GLN A 239 22.81 5.53 7.55
CA GLN A 239 22.61 6.57 6.53
C GLN A 239 21.42 6.22 5.65
N GLY A 240 20.45 7.13 5.58
CA GLY A 240 19.20 6.95 4.84
C GLY A 240 17.97 7.16 5.71
N GLU A 241 16.87 6.49 5.37
CA GLU A 241 15.60 6.56 6.10
C GLU A 241 15.36 5.27 6.89
N GLU A 242 14.97 5.41 8.14
CA GLU A 242 14.60 4.32 9.04
C GLU A 242 13.15 4.51 9.48
N ILE A 243 12.28 3.59 9.07
CA ILE A 243 10.87 3.56 9.46
C ILE A 243 10.63 2.31 10.29
N HIS A 244 9.91 2.44 11.41
CA HIS A 244 9.68 1.30 12.29
C HIS A 244 8.27 1.30 12.90
N TRP A 245 7.86 0.12 13.34
CA TRP A 245 6.64 -0.16 14.08
C TRP A 245 6.94 -1.09 15.24
N LEU A 246 6.09 -1.05 16.25
CA LEU A 246 6.12 -2.01 17.34
C LEU A 246 4.87 -2.87 17.29
N LEU A 247 5.05 -4.18 17.21
CA LEU A 247 3.96 -5.16 17.16
C LEU A 247 3.95 -5.94 18.46
N ARG A 248 2.77 -6.15 19.03
CA ARG A 248 2.55 -7.11 20.12
C ARG A 248 2.03 -8.40 19.51
N LYS A 249 2.82 -9.46 19.67
CA LYS A 249 2.49 -10.81 19.21
C LYS A 249 1.25 -11.34 19.97
N PRO A 250 0.46 -12.22 19.35
CA PRO A 250 -0.78 -12.76 19.93
C PRO A 250 -0.60 -13.55 21.23
#